data_AF-A0A0B6Z1F9-F1
#
_entry.id   AF-A0A0B6Z1F9-F1
#
_cell.length_a   1.000
_cell.length_b   1.000
_cell.length_c   1.000
_cell.angle_alpha   90.00
_cell.angle_beta   90.00
_cell.angle_gamma   90.00
#
_symmetry.space_group_name_H-M   'P 1'
#
loop_
_entity.id
_entity.type
_entity.pdbx_description
1 polymer ?
#
loop_
_entity_poly.entity_id
_entity_poly.type
_entity_poly.pdbx_seq_one_letter_code
_entity_poly.pdbx_strand_id
1 'polypeptide(L)'
;YINGNPKIKPKLKMPVPVELIVVVLGTVISHFVRLEEVYNVKIVGDIPVGIPPPNMDAFAFLDEVISDSIAIAIVAFAISVSMAKIFAKKHDYDVNSNQELLA
;
A
#
# COMPACT_ATOMS: atom_id res chain seq x y z
N TYR A 1 -6.39 15.70 -8.00
CA TYR A 1 -6.36 14.52 -8.91
C TYR A 1 -5.86 14.91 -10.29
N ILE A 2 -4.53 14.99 -10.48
CA ILE A 2 -3.89 15.39 -11.76
C ILE A 2 -4.31 14.45 -12.91
N ASN A 3 -4.49 13.16 -12.61
CA ASN A 3 -4.93 12.14 -13.56
C ASN A 3 -6.42 12.26 -13.98
N GLY A 4 -7.22 13.07 -13.27
CA GLY A 4 -8.61 13.38 -13.63
C GLY A 4 -8.74 14.64 -14.50
N ASN A 5 -7.65 15.36 -14.76
CA ASN A 5 -7.71 16.61 -15.52
C ASN A 5 -7.91 16.32 -17.02
N PRO A 6 -9.02 16.79 -17.63
CA PRO A 6 -9.32 16.52 -19.04
C PRO A 6 -8.29 17.08 -20.02
N LYS A 7 -7.45 18.04 -19.60
CA LYS A 7 -6.37 18.60 -20.43
C LYS A 7 -5.07 17.76 -20.41
N ILE A 8 -4.88 16.94 -19.37
CA ILE A 8 -3.65 16.17 -19.12
C ILE A 8 -3.84 14.72 -19.56
N LYS A 9 -5.03 14.15 -19.31
CA LYS A 9 -5.41 12.77 -19.66
C LYS A 9 -5.17 12.38 -21.15
N PRO A 10 -5.47 13.20 -22.17
CA PRO A 10 -5.25 12.81 -23.56
C PRO A 10 -3.78 12.89 -24.01
N LYS A 11 -2.91 13.53 -23.23
CA LYS A 11 -1.49 13.72 -23.59
C LYS A 11 -0.57 12.64 -23.03
N LEU A 12 -1.07 11.79 -22.13
CA LEU A 12 -0.29 10.80 -21.40
C LEU A 12 -0.87 9.40 -21.65
N LYS A 13 -0.01 8.47 -22.07
CA LYS A 13 -0.38 7.06 -22.30
C LYS A 13 -0.68 6.29 -21.01
N MET A 14 -0.17 6.77 -19.87
CA MET A 14 -0.28 6.14 -18.56
C MET A 14 -0.53 7.23 -17.49
N PRO A 15 -1.27 6.95 -16.40
CA PRO A 15 -1.41 7.89 -15.29
C PRO A 15 -0.05 8.36 -14.76
N VAL A 16 0.02 9.62 -14.33
CA VAL A 16 1.21 10.20 -13.72
C VAL A 16 1.39 9.62 -12.31
N PRO A 17 2.58 9.08 -11.95
CA PRO A 17 2.88 8.52 -10.64
C PRO A 17 3.22 9.63 -9.64
N VAL A 18 2.21 10.42 -9.23
CA VAL A 18 2.40 11.62 -8.41
C VAL A 18 3.01 11.27 -7.05
N GLU A 19 2.57 10.17 -6.45
CA GLU A 19 3.06 9.68 -5.16
C GLU A 19 4.56 9.41 -5.20
N LEU A 20 5.04 8.75 -6.26
CA LEU A 20 6.47 8.49 -6.45
C LEU A 20 7.27 9.79 -6.61
N ILE A 21 6.77 10.72 -7.42
CA ILE A 21 7.43 12.03 -7.63
C ILE A 21 7.56 12.77 -6.30
N VAL A 22 6.49 12.78 -5.49
CA VAL A 22 6.50 13.43 -4.17
C VAL A 22 7.52 12.79 -3.23
N VAL A 23 7.59 11.45 -3.18
CA VAL A 23 8.58 10.75 -2.34
C VAL A 23 10.01 11.04 -2.78
N VAL A 24 10.29 11.00 -4.08
CA VAL A 24 11.63 11.30 -4.63
C VAL A 24 12.03 12.73 -4.33
N LEU A 25 11.17 13.71 -4.65
CA LEU A 25 11.46 15.12 -4.38
C LEU A 25 11.60 15.40 -2.89
N GLY A 26 10.73 14.83 -2.05
CA GLY A 26 10.80 14.96 -0.60
C GLY A 26 12.12 14.42 -0.04
N THR A 27 12.58 13.26 -0.54
CA THR A 27 13.85 12.65 -0.15
C THR A 27 15.04 13.51 -0.59
N VAL A 28 15.04 13.98 -1.84
CA VAL A 28 16.08 14.87 -2.39
C VAL A 28 16.18 16.17 -1.58
N ILE A 29 15.05 16.84 -1.36
CA ILE A 29 14.99 18.08 -0.57
C ILE A 29 15.43 17.82 0.88
N SER A 30 14.94 16.74 1.49
CA SER A 30 15.31 16.36 2.87
C SER A 30 16.83 16.20 3.02
N HIS A 31 17.47 15.56 2.05
CA HIS A 31 18.92 15.36 2.02
C HIS A 31 19.68 16.68 1.81
N PHE A 32 19.35 17.46 0.76
CA PHE A 32 20.09 18.69 0.42
C PHE A 32 19.89 19.82 1.43
N VAL A 33 18.73 19.91 2.07
CA VAL A 33 18.43 20.92 3.11
C VAL A 33 18.88 20.46 4.50
N ARG A 34 19.39 19.22 4.63
CA ARG A 34 19.85 18.63 5.90
C ARG A 34 18.78 18.72 6.99
N LEU A 35 17.54 18.33 6.65
CA LEU A 35 16.38 18.50 7.54
C LEU A 35 16.53 17.75 8.87
N GLU A 36 17.19 16.60 8.87
CA GLU A 36 17.51 15.86 10.08
C GLU A 36 18.45 16.67 10.99
N GLU A 37 19.57 17.17 10.46
CA GLU A 37 20.62 17.79 11.27
C GLU A 37 20.26 19.20 11.74
N VAL A 38 19.61 19.99 10.88
CA VAL A 38 19.31 21.41 11.13
C VAL A 38 17.99 21.59 11.88
N TYR A 39 17.01 20.74 11.59
CA TYR A 39 15.64 20.88 12.10
C TYR A 39 15.18 19.68 12.94
N ASN A 40 16.04 18.69 13.18
CA ASN A 40 15.73 17.49 13.96
C ASN A 40 14.49 16.72 13.44
N VAL A 41 14.30 16.73 12.12
CA VAL A 41 13.22 15.98 11.47
C VAL A 41 13.60 14.50 11.44
N LYS A 42 12.71 13.64 11.93
CA LYS A 42 12.92 12.18 11.88
C LYS A 42 12.94 11.69 10.43
N ILE A 43 14.02 11.00 10.06
CA ILE A 43 14.16 10.32 8.76
C ILE A 43 13.90 8.82 8.89
N VAL A 44 13.71 8.16 7.74
CA VAL A 44 13.46 6.71 7.66
C VAL A 44 14.71 5.89 8.05
N GLY A 45 15.91 6.44 7.85
CA GLY A 45 17.17 5.76 8.17
C GLY A 45 17.50 4.62 7.21
N ASP A 46 18.30 3.66 7.68
CA ASP A 46 18.74 2.50 6.91
C ASP A 46 17.63 1.45 6.75
N ILE A 47 17.37 1.05 5.51
CA ILE A 47 16.42 -0.01 5.19
C ILE A 47 17.22 -1.27 4.82
N PRO A 48 17.08 -2.38 5.56
CA PRO A 48 17.82 -3.60 5.27
C PRO A 48 17.43 -4.15 3.89
N VAL A 49 18.43 -4.65 3.17
CA VAL A 49 18.24 -5.23 1.85
C VAL A 49 17.95 -6.73 1.95
N GLY A 50 16.96 -7.21 1.21
CA GLY A 50 16.59 -8.64 1.16
C GLY A 50 15.41 -9.01 2.04
N ILE A 51 15.09 -10.31 2.06
CA ILE A 51 14.00 -10.88 2.86
C ILE A 51 14.57 -11.28 4.22
N PRO A 52 13.99 -10.86 5.35
CA PRO A 52 14.44 -11.30 6.66
C PRO A 52 14.24 -12.82 6.82
N PRO A 53 15.11 -13.51 7.60
CA PRO A 53 14.93 -14.93 7.87
C PRO A 53 13.60 -15.19 8.59
N PRO A 54 12.95 -16.35 8.35
CA PRO A 54 11.72 -16.70 9.05
C PRO A 54 11.98 -16.76 10.55
N ASN A 55 11.13 -16.10 11.34
CA ASN A 55 11.20 -16.10 12.79
C ASN A 55 9.95 -16.77 13.39
N MET A 56 10.15 -17.69 14.32
CA MET A 56 9.10 -18.38 15.08
C MET A 56 8.64 -17.59 16.31
N ASP A 57 9.36 -16.55 16.72
CA ASP A 57 9.03 -15.73 17.90
C ASP A 57 7.69 -15.00 17.76
N ALA A 58 7.16 -14.85 16.55
CA ALA A 58 5.86 -14.25 16.28
C ALA A 58 4.71 -14.99 17.00
N PHE A 59 4.84 -16.30 17.22
CA PHE A 59 3.82 -17.10 17.90
C PHE A 59 3.70 -16.78 19.40
N ALA A 60 4.74 -16.19 20.01
CA ALA A 60 4.75 -15.87 21.43
C ALA A 60 3.77 -14.75 21.81
N PHE A 61 3.40 -13.89 20.87
CA PHE A 61 2.54 -12.72 21.09
C PHE A 61 1.11 -12.91 20.57
N LEU A 62 0.77 -14.10 20.08
CA LEU A 62 -0.53 -14.34 19.46
C LEU A 62 -1.70 -14.03 20.39
N ASP A 63 -1.62 -14.45 21.65
CA ASP A 63 -2.69 -14.24 22.63
C ASP A 63 -2.97 -12.75 22.86
N GLU A 64 -1.97 -11.88 22.70
CA GLU A 64 -2.09 -10.43 22.88
C GLU A 64 -2.75 -9.76 21.65
N VAL A 65 -2.48 -10.26 20.44
CA VAL A 65 -2.91 -9.60 19.19
C VAL A 65 -4.11 -10.25 18.50
N ILE A 66 -4.56 -11.42 18.96
CA ILE A 66 -5.56 -12.22 18.24
C ILE A 66 -6.90 -11.51 18.09
N SER A 67 -7.35 -10.79 19.13
CA SER A 67 -8.61 -10.04 19.12
C SER A 67 -8.59 -8.94 18.05
N ASP A 68 -7.54 -8.12 18.04
CA ASP A 68 -7.39 -7.01 17.07
C ASP A 68 -7.19 -7.54 15.65
N SER A 69 -6.47 -8.65 15.51
CA SER A 69 -6.23 -9.31 14.23
C SER A 69 -7.53 -9.83 13.59
N ILE A 70 -8.48 -10.34 14.38
CA ILE A 70 -9.80 -10.77 13.87
C ILE A 70 -10.55 -9.58 13.26
N ALA A 71 -10.55 -8.42 13.94
CA ALA A 71 -11.20 -7.22 13.43
C ALA A 71 -10.56 -6.76 12.10
N ILE A 72 -9.23 -6.71 12.04
CA ILE A 72 -8.49 -6.35 10.82
C ILE A 72 -8.78 -7.35 9.69
N ALA A 73 -8.84 -8.65 9.99
CA ALA A 73 -9.12 -9.69 9.00
C ALA A 73 -10.51 -9.52 8.36
N ILE A 74 -11.54 -9.23 9.16
CA ILE A 74 -12.90 -8.99 8.67
C ILE A 74 -12.93 -7.76 7.74
N VAL A 75 -12.27 -6.67 8.13
CA VAL A 75 -12.21 -5.44 7.34
C VAL A 75 -11.45 -5.67 6.03
N ALA A 76 -10.29 -6.32 6.09
CA ALA A 76 -9.48 -6.65 4.92
C ALA A 76 -10.24 -7.54 3.93
N PHE A 77 -10.95 -8.57 4.44
CA PHE A 77 -11.79 -9.44 3.62
C PHE A 77 -12.92 -8.66 2.96
N ALA A 78 -13.62 -7.80 3.70
CA ALA A 78 -14.69 -6.98 3.16
C ALA A 78 -14.18 -6.05 2.04
N ILE A 79 -13.04 -5.38 2.24
CA ILE A 79 -12.42 -4.51 1.22
C ILE A 79 -12.05 -5.31 -0.03
N SER A 80 -11.43 -6.49 0.15
CA SER A 80 -11.03 -7.37 -0.95
C SER A 80 -12.23 -7.82 -1.79
N VAL A 81 -13.28 -8.34 -1.14
CA VAL A 81 -14.51 -8.78 -1.82
C VAL A 81 -15.24 -7.61 -2.48
N SER A 82 -15.31 -6.45 -1.82
CA SER A 82 -15.88 -5.25 -2.42
C SER A 82 -15.12 -4.83 -3.68
N MET A 83 -13.79 -4.86 -3.65
CA MET A 83 -12.97 -4.54 -4.81
C MET A 83 -13.18 -5.56 -5.92
N ALA A 84 -13.15 -6.86 -5.62
CA ALA A 84 -13.41 -7.94 -6.58
C ALA A 84 -14.75 -7.75 -7.29
N LYS A 85 -15.83 -7.48 -6.54
CA LYS A 85 -17.17 -7.23 -7.12
C LYS A 85 -17.22 -5.97 -7.99
N ILE A 86 -16.49 -4.90 -7.64
CA ILE A 86 -16.42 -3.69 -8.46
C ILE A 86 -15.73 -3.99 -9.79
N PHE A 87 -14.62 -4.72 -9.78
CA PHE A 87 -13.92 -5.10 -11.01
C PHE A 87 -14.75 -6.07 -11.86
N ALA A 88 -15.38 -7.06 -11.24
CA ALA A 88 -16.32 -8.00 -11.87
C ALA A 88 -17.42 -7.27 -12.64
N LYS A 89 -18.11 -6.35 -11.96
CA LYS A 89 -19.15 -5.52 -12.57
C LYS A 89 -18.61 -4.59 -13.65
N LYS A 90 -17.39 -4.05 -13.49
CA LYS A 90 -16.78 -3.11 -14.44
C LYS A 90 -16.30 -3.79 -15.73
N HIS A 91 -15.89 -5.05 -15.64
CA HIS A 91 -15.32 -5.82 -16.73
C HIS A 91 -16.24 -6.97 -17.21
N ASP A 92 -17.48 -7.01 -16.71
CA ASP A 92 -18.54 -7.98 -17.09
C ASP A 92 -18.11 -9.45 -16.94
N TYR A 93 -17.38 -9.76 -15.86
CA TYR A 93 -17.06 -11.14 -15.48
C TYR A 93 -17.73 -11.50 -14.15
N ASP A 94 -18.09 -12.78 -13.98
CA ASP A 94 -18.75 -13.27 -12.77
C ASP A 94 -17.72 -13.74 -11.73
N VAL A 95 -17.92 -13.42 -10.45
CA VAL A 95 -17.02 -13.86 -9.36
C VAL A 95 -17.64 -15.08 -8.70
N ASN A 96 -17.07 -16.25 -8.97
CA ASN A 96 -17.50 -17.48 -8.32
C ASN A 96 -16.88 -17.59 -6.93
N SER A 97 -17.62 -17.14 -5.92
CA SER A 97 -17.21 -17.13 -4.51
C SER A 97 -16.71 -18.48 -3.98
N ASN A 98 -17.14 -19.62 -4.56
CA ASN A 98 -16.75 -20.95 -4.09
C ASN A 98 -15.36 -21.36 -4.61
N GLN A 99 -14.92 -20.81 -5.74
CA GLN A 99 -13.59 -21.06 -6.31
C GLN A 99 -12.53 -20.15 -5.67
N GLU A 100 -12.91 -18.92 -5.32
CA GLU A 100 -12.07 -17.98 -4.55
C GLU A 100 -11.81 -18.46 -3.10
N LEU A 101 -12.71 -19.27 -2.52
CA LEU A 101 -12.53 -19.84 -1.18
C LEU A 101 -11.50 -20.99 -1.14
N LEU A 102 -11.25 -21.65 -2.28
CA LEU A 102 -10.41 -22.85 -2.40
C LEU A 102 -9.00 -22.59 -2.96
N ALA A 103 -8.74 -21.36 -3.44
CA ALA A 103 -7.49 -20.99 -4.11
C ALA A 103 -6.43 -20.41 -3.14
#